data_AF-A0A956BIF4-F1
#
_entry.id   AF-A0A956BIF4-F1
#
_cell.length_a   1.000
_cell.length_b   1.000
_cell.length_c   1.000
_cell.angle_alpha   90.00
_cell.angle_beta   90.00
_cell.angle_gamma   90.00
#
_symmetry.space_group_name_H-M   'P 1'
#
loop_
_entity.id
_entity.type
_entity.pdbx_description
1 polymer ?
#
loop_
_entity_poly.entity_id
_entity_poly.type
_entity_poly.pdbx_seq_one_letter_code
_entity_poly.pdbx_strand_id
1 'polypeptide(L)'
;MDRVRTLTLVLLSALLLTACRSDAPSTAEPTNEPEEQAAPELDLSDPRQLGSAAAALYGRYKAEVEEILGQQLSGDEMAQRLDALFHSYVPQMIELGRRCQELTEEGACQTAIGALSMQAATNFQWFGSTAVGLRESNRALSTQLNSMGALFQWFNLEAAARNFPELAERYSVSVPAPD
;
A
#
# COMPACT_ATOMS: atom_id res chain seq x y z
N MET A 1 48.31 -16.81 17.05
CA MET A 1 47.95 -18.12 16.49
C MET A 1 46.50 -18.05 16.04
N ASP A 2 46.17 -17.26 15.02
CA ASP A 2 46.53 -17.39 13.60
C ASP A 2 45.52 -18.23 12.83
N ARG A 3 44.88 -17.51 11.89
CA ARG A 3 44.50 -17.97 10.54
C ARG A 3 43.32 -18.95 10.53
N VAL A 4 42.27 -18.75 9.74
CA VAL A 4 42.31 -18.54 8.30
C VAL A 4 41.07 -17.75 7.84
N ARG A 5 41.29 -16.54 7.35
CA ARG A 5 40.56 -15.93 6.22
C ARG A 5 41.02 -16.63 4.95
N THR A 6 40.12 -17.15 4.10
CA THR A 6 40.20 -17.18 2.61
C THR A 6 39.02 -18.02 2.08
N LEU A 7 38.05 -17.49 1.32
CA LEU A 7 38.13 -17.13 -0.11
C LEU A 7 38.18 -18.38 -0.99
N THR A 8 37.09 -18.77 -1.65
CA THR A 8 37.10 -19.70 -2.79
C THR A 8 35.83 -19.53 -3.65
N LEU A 9 36.04 -18.90 -4.82
CA LEU A 9 35.56 -19.23 -6.17
C LEU A 9 34.03 -19.41 -6.40
N VAL A 10 33.33 -18.63 -7.24
CA VAL A 10 33.51 -18.31 -8.68
C VAL A 10 33.75 -19.53 -9.57
N LEU A 11 32.89 -19.66 -10.60
CA LEU A 11 32.91 -20.56 -11.75
C LEU A 11 32.29 -21.96 -11.54
N LEU A 12 31.21 -22.23 -12.27
CA LEU A 12 31.36 -23.01 -13.50
C LEU A 12 30.21 -22.75 -14.47
N SER A 13 30.58 -22.17 -15.61
CA SER A 13 29.78 -22.08 -16.83
C SER A 13 29.96 -23.34 -17.68
N ALA A 14 29.05 -23.46 -18.65
CA ALA A 14 29.17 -24.19 -19.91
C ALA A 14 28.65 -25.64 -19.94
N LEU A 15 27.55 -25.83 -20.68
CA LEU A 15 27.43 -26.91 -21.65
C LEU A 15 26.78 -26.37 -22.94
N LEU A 16 27.67 -26.11 -23.91
CA LEU A 16 27.60 -26.47 -25.34
C LEU A 16 26.61 -25.74 -26.26
N LEU A 17 27.06 -24.82 -27.13
CA LEU A 17 27.79 -25.06 -28.40
C LEU A 17 27.07 -26.02 -29.36
N THR A 18 26.31 -25.44 -30.29
CA THR A 18 26.28 -25.89 -31.68
C THR A 18 26.81 -24.76 -32.56
N ALA A 19 28.03 -24.95 -33.05
CA ALA A 19 28.60 -24.17 -34.11
C ALA A 19 28.04 -24.66 -35.45
N CYS A 20 27.56 -23.77 -36.30
CA CYS A 20 27.72 -23.89 -37.75
C CYS A 20 27.91 -22.50 -38.35
N ARG A 21 29.10 -22.37 -38.92
CA ARG A 21 29.74 -21.25 -39.62
C ARG A 21 29.05 -21.01 -40.97
N SER A 22 28.83 -19.74 -41.36
CA SER A 22 29.44 -19.08 -42.54
C SER A 22 28.71 -17.77 -42.90
N ASP A 23 29.54 -16.80 -43.28
CA ASP A 23 29.27 -15.55 -44.02
C ASP A 23 28.57 -14.38 -43.30
N ALA A 24 29.37 -13.34 -43.04
CA ALA A 24 28.94 -11.94 -43.02
C ALA A 24 29.18 -11.37 -44.44
N PRO A 25 28.41 -10.38 -44.92
CA PRO A 25 28.49 -9.05 -44.31
C PRO A 25 27.16 -8.26 -44.22
N SER A 26 27.25 -7.20 -43.43
CA SER A 26 26.51 -5.95 -43.54
C SER A 26 25.24 -5.77 -42.69
N THR A 27 25.46 -5.08 -41.58
CA THR A 27 24.69 -3.91 -41.10
C THR A 27 23.17 -4.03 -41.02
N ALA A 28 22.70 -4.49 -39.86
CA ALA A 28 21.61 -3.87 -39.11
C ALA A 28 21.58 -4.52 -37.72
N GLU A 29 22.10 -3.82 -36.71
CA GLU A 29 21.77 -4.15 -35.32
C GLU A 29 20.30 -3.75 -35.11
N PRO A 30 19.37 -4.66 -34.78
CA PRO A 30 18.17 -4.25 -34.08
C PRO A 30 18.62 -3.93 -32.65
N THR A 31 18.82 -2.64 -32.39
CA THR A 31 18.83 -2.10 -31.04
C THR A 31 17.46 -2.38 -30.43
N ASN A 32 17.28 -3.58 -29.84
CA ASN A 32 16.17 -3.84 -28.95
C ASN A 32 16.49 -3.11 -27.64
N GLU A 33 16.20 -1.81 -27.62
CA GLU A 33 15.94 -1.11 -26.37
C GLU A 33 14.79 -1.87 -25.70
N PRO A 34 14.92 -2.31 -24.43
CA PRO A 34 13.78 -2.84 -23.72
C PRO A 34 12.75 -1.73 -23.65
N GLU A 35 11.64 -1.88 -24.38
CA GLU A 35 10.45 -1.04 -24.21
C GLU A 35 10.10 -1.08 -22.72
N GLU A 36 10.36 0.03 -22.04
CA GLU A 36 9.86 0.32 -20.72
C GLU A 36 8.34 0.35 -20.86
N GLN A 37 7.71 -0.82 -20.67
CA GLN A 37 6.26 -0.94 -20.63
C GLN A 37 5.79 -0.06 -19.47
N ALA A 38 5.35 1.14 -19.83
CA ALA A 38 4.69 2.06 -18.90
C ALA A 38 3.60 1.26 -18.19
N ALA A 39 3.62 1.28 -16.86
CA ALA A 39 2.56 0.66 -16.08
C ALA A 39 1.21 1.19 -16.60
N PRO A 40 0.20 0.32 -16.81
CA PRO A 40 -1.08 0.75 -17.31
C PRO A 40 -1.63 1.88 -16.44
N GLU A 41 -2.02 2.97 -17.09
CA GLU A 41 -2.57 4.14 -16.40
C GLU A 41 -3.88 3.73 -15.71
N LEU A 42 -3.98 4.00 -14.41
CA LEU A 42 -5.16 3.65 -13.61
C LEU A 42 -6.34 4.53 -14.02
N ASP A 43 -7.40 3.92 -14.54
CA ASP A 43 -8.66 4.61 -14.81
C ASP A 43 -9.47 4.71 -13.51
N LEU A 44 -9.40 5.88 -12.87
CA LEU A 44 -10.10 6.14 -11.62
C LEU A 44 -11.59 6.45 -11.80
N SER A 45 -12.09 6.46 -13.04
CA SER A 45 -13.54 6.51 -13.32
C SER A 45 -14.20 5.13 -13.28
N ASP A 46 -13.43 4.05 -13.43
CA ASP A 46 -13.88 2.68 -13.18
C ASP A 46 -13.95 2.43 -11.66
N PRO A 47 -15.13 2.15 -11.09
CA PRO A 47 -15.28 1.93 -9.65
C PRO A 47 -14.37 0.82 -9.11
N ARG A 48 -14.14 -0.25 -9.87
CA ARG A 48 -13.28 -1.37 -9.42
C ARG A 48 -11.84 -0.94 -9.34
N GLN A 49 -11.35 -0.21 -10.35
CA GLN A 49 -9.99 0.32 -10.36
C GLN A 49 -9.77 1.38 -9.28
N LEU A 50 -10.76 2.23 -9.02
CA LEU A 50 -10.73 3.16 -7.89
C LEU A 50 -10.60 2.42 -6.54
N GLY A 51 -11.41 1.37 -6.34
CA GLY A 51 -11.31 0.52 -5.14
C GLY A 51 -9.97 -0.23 -5.04
N SER A 52 -9.43 -0.70 -6.17
CA SER A 52 -8.08 -1.28 -6.24
C SER A 52 -6.98 -0.28 -5.91
N ALA A 53 -7.09 0.96 -6.37
CA ALA A 53 -6.15 2.03 -6.04
C ALA A 53 -6.16 2.33 -4.54
N ALA A 54 -7.35 2.37 -3.92
CA ALA A 54 -7.49 2.50 -2.47
C ALA A 54 -6.89 1.29 -1.72
N ALA A 55 -7.11 0.08 -2.21
CA ALA A 55 -6.54 -1.13 -1.62
C ALA A 55 -5.00 -1.14 -1.70
N ALA A 56 -4.43 -0.71 -2.82
CA ALA A 56 -2.98 -0.57 -2.99
C ALA A 56 -2.40 0.48 -2.04
N LEU A 57 -3.08 1.62 -1.88
CA LEU A 57 -2.70 2.65 -0.90
C LEU A 57 -2.72 2.08 0.53
N TYR A 58 -3.78 1.35 0.89
CA TYR A 58 -3.88 0.70 2.21
C TYR A 58 -2.82 -0.39 2.41
N GLY A 59 -2.45 -1.11 1.36
CA GLY A 59 -1.36 -2.09 1.38
C GLY A 59 0.01 -1.46 1.63
N ARG A 60 0.32 -0.34 0.97
CA ARG A 60 1.56 0.43 1.24
C ARG A 60 1.59 0.95 2.68
N TYR A 61 0.47 1.48 3.15
CA TYR A 61 0.33 1.92 4.53
C TYR A 61 0.65 0.80 5.53
N LYS A 62 0.08 -0.40 5.34
CA LYS A 62 0.42 -1.56 6.16
C LYS A 62 1.92 -1.88 6.13
N ALA A 63 2.53 -1.90 4.94
CA ALA A 63 3.95 -2.24 4.81
C ALA A 63 4.85 -1.27 5.59
N GLU A 64 4.55 0.03 5.55
CA GLU A 64 5.28 1.03 6.32
C GLU A 64 5.04 0.91 7.83
N VAL A 65 3.83 0.53 8.25
CA VAL A 65 3.56 0.17 9.66
C VAL A 65 4.40 -1.02 10.09
N GLU A 66 4.45 -2.09 9.29
CA GLU A 66 5.28 -3.27 9.56
C GLU A 66 6.76 -2.91 9.71
N GLU A 67 7.25 -2.00 8.85
CA GLU A 67 8.62 -1.50 8.95
C GLU A 67 8.86 -0.77 10.29
N ILE A 68 7.96 0.13 10.68
CA ILE A 68 8.07 0.86 11.96
C ILE A 68 8.05 -0.11 13.15
N LEU A 69 7.15 -1.10 13.14
CA LEU A 69 7.06 -2.10 14.20
C LEU A 69 8.29 -3.03 14.26
N GLY A 70 8.97 -3.22 13.14
CA GLY A 70 10.22 -4.00 13.06
C GLY A 70 11.45 -3.25 13.58
N GLN A 71 11.36 -1.94 13.82
CA GLN A 71 12.46 -1.12 14.34
C GLN A 71 12.54 -1.21 15.87
N GLN A 72 13.77 -1.15 16.42
CA GLN A 72 14.00 -1.09 17.87
C GLN A 72 13.81 0.34 18.40
N LEU A 73 12.59 0.86 18.28
CA LEU A 73 12.20 2.18 18.78
C LEU A 73 11.65 2.09 20.19
N SER A 74 11.73 3.19 20.94
CA SER A 74 10.94 3.33 22.17
C SER A 74 9.45 3.39 21.84
N GLY A 75 8.59 3.12 22.84
CA GLY A 75 7.14 3.16 22.66
C GLY A 75 6.64 4.53 22.18
N ASP A 76 7.22 5.62 22.70
CA ASP A 76 6.83 6.99 22.34
C ASP A 76 7.28 7.36 20.92
N GLU A 77 8.52 7.03 20.53
CA GLU A 77 9.01 7.25 19.17
C GLU A 77 8.20 6.46 18.15
N MET A 78 7.87 5.22 18.47
CA MET A 78 7.04 4.37 17.63
C MET A 78 5.64 4.97 17.45
N ALA A 79 5.00 5.41 18.53
CA ALA A 79 3.69 6.06 18.48
C ALA A 79 3.71 7.34 17.62
N GLN A 80 4.75 8.18 17.78
CA GLN A 80 4.90 9.39 16.97
C GLN A 80 5.07 9.09 15.48
N ARG A 81 5.87 8.08 15.12
CA ARG A 81 6.04 7.69 13.71
C ARG A 81 4.77 7.14 13.09
N LEU A 82 4.04 6.31 13.83
CA LEU A 82 2.75 5.77 13.39
C LEU A 82 1.70 6.88 13.22
N ASP A 83 1.66 7.85 14.12
CA ASP A 83 0.79 9.02 14.01
C ASP A 83 1.10 9.86 12.76
N ALA A 84 2.38 10.19 12.55
CA ALA A 84 2.82 10.91 11.36
C ALA A 84 2.48 10.15 10.07
N LEU A 85 2.68 8.82 10.06
CA LEU A 85 2.33 7.96 8.94
C LEU A 85 0.83 8.01 8.66
N PHE A 86 -0.03 7.86 9.67
CA PHE A 86 -1.48 7.99 9.51
C PHE A 86 -1.87 9.34 8.89
N HIS A 87 -1.33 10.44 9.41
CA HIS A 87 -1.61 11.78 8.90
C HIS A 87 -1.12 12.00 7.45
N SER A 88 -0.08 11.30 6.99
CA SER A 88 0.38 11.38 5.59
C SER A 88 -0.52 10.61 4.61
N TYR A 89 -1.22 9.58 5.07
CA TYR A 89 -2.06 8.72 4.24
C TYR A 89 -3.52 9.15 4.19
N VAL A 90 -4.05 9.78 5.25
CA VAL A 90 -5.43 10.25 5.30
C VAL A 90 -5.81 11.14 4.10
N PRO A 91 -5.03 12.19 3.74
CA PRO A 91 -5.39 13.06 2.61
C PRO A 91 -5.52 12.31 1.28
N GLN A 92 -4.66 11.32 1.04
CA GLN A 92 -4.69 10.51 -0.17
C GLN A 92 -5.94 9.61 -0.21
N MET A 93 -6.31 9.03 0.93
CA MET A 93 -7.51 8.21 1.01
C MET A 93 -8.80 9.06 0.86
N ILE A 94 -8.79 10.29 1.40
CA ILE A 94 -9.88 11.25 1.23
C ILE A 94 -10.07 11.62 -0.24
N GLU A 95 -8.99 11.87 -0.98
CA GLU A 95 -9.06 12.19 -2.40
C GLU A 95 -9.70 11.04 -3.19
N LEU A 96 -9.32 9.80 -2.92
CA LEU A 96 -9.97 8.63 -3.51
C LEU A 96 -11.44 8.51 -3.10
N GLY A 97 -11.77 8.84 -1.85
CA GLY A 97 -13.14 8.89 -1.35
C GLY A 97 -14.01 9.98 -2.00
N ARG A 98 -13.43 11.15 -2.32
CA ARG A 98 -14.12 12.21 -3.08
C ARG A 98 -14.43 11.75 -4.49
N ARG A 99 -13.45 11.15 -5.17
CA ARG A 99 -13.67 10.54 -6.49
C ARG A 99 -14.76 9.47 -6.46
N CYS A 100 -14.84 8.69 -5.39
CA CYS A 100 -15.93 7.74 -5.18
C CYS A 100 -17.29 8.44 -5.16
N GLN A 101 -17.42 9.57 -4.45
CA GLN A 101 -18.66 10.35 -4.38
C GLN A 101 -19.00 11.08 -5.69
N GLU A 102 -18.01 11.36 -6.53
CA GLU A 102 -18.19 11.97 -7.85
C GLU A 102 -18.72 10.96 -8.89
N LEU A 103 -18.68 9.66 -8.60
CA LEU A 103 -19.27 8.64 -9.47
C LEU A 103 -20.79 8.80 -9.52
N THR A 104 -21.33 9.13 -10.69
CA THR A 104 -22.75 9.43 -10.89
C THR A 104 -23.63 8.21 -11.12
N GLU A 105 -23.04 7.06 -11.46
CA GLU A 105 -23.77 5.82 -11.65
C GLU A 105 -24.22 5.27 -10.30
N GLU A 106 -25.50 4.87 -10.21
CA GLU A 106 -26.07 4.31 -8.98
C GLU A 106 -25.29 3.07 -8.53
N GLY A 107 -24.84 3.08 -7.27
CA GLY A 107 -24.07 1.96 -6.70
C GLY A 107 -22.59 1.89 -7.13
N ALA A 108 -22.11 2.83 -7.95
CA ALA A 108 -20.71 2.87 -8.35
C ALA A 108 -19.77 3.06 -7.14
N CYS A 109 -20.06 4.02 -6.25
CA CYS A 109 -19.23 4.21 -5.06
C CYS A 109 -19.26 2.98 -4.13
N GLN A 110 -20.43 2.33 -3.97
CA GLN A 110 -20.53 1.07 -3.21
C GLN A 110 -19.72 -0.05 -3.86
N THR A 111 -19.65 -0.10 -5.19
CA THR A 111 -18.79 -1.04 -5.92
C THR A 111 -17.31 -0.80 -5.62
N ALA A 112 -16.87 0.46 -5.61
CA ALA A 112 -15.50 0.82 -5.26
C ALA A 112 -15.18 0.46 -3.79
N ILE A 113 -16.10 0.73 -2.86
CA ILE A 113 -15.96 0.36 -1.44
C ILE A 113 -15.87 -1.17 -1.30
N GLY A 114 -16.69 -1.91 -2.03
CA GLY A 114 -16.65 -3.37 -2.08
C GLY A 114 -15.32 -3.89 -2.61
N ALA A 115 -14.80 -3.30 -3.70
CA ALA A 115 -13.51 -3.66 -4.28
C ALA A 115 -12.35 -3.43 -3.30
N LEU A 116 -12.31 -2.28 -2.62
CA LEU A 116 -11.36 -2.01 -1.53
C LEU A 116 -11.50 -3.08 -0.43
N SER A 117 -12.72 -3.33 0.03
CA SER A 117 -12.97 -4.21 1.18
C SER A 117 -12.51 -5.64 0.92
N MET A 118 -12.75 -6.17 -0.29
CA MET A 118 -12.30 -7.50 -0.68
C MET A 118 -10.78 -7.57 -0.80
N GLN A 119 -10.17 -6.59 -1.47
CA GLN A 119 -8.73 -6.64 -1.78
C GLN A 119 -7.86 -6.33 -0.55
N ALA A 120 -8.36 -5.55 0.41
CA ALA A 120 -7.66 -5.22 1.65
C ALA A 120 -8.02 -6.13 2.84
N ALA A 121 -8.85 -7.18 2.64
CA ALA A 121 -9.38 -8.02 3.72
C ALA A 121 -8.27 -8.62 4.62
N THR A 122 -7.19 -9.12 4.01
CA THR A 122 -6.04 -9.66 4.74
C THR A 122 -5.31 -8.59 5.55
N ASN A 123 -5.25 -7.36 5.04
CA ASN A 123 -4.67 -6.22 5.73
C ASN A 123 -5.53 -5.80 6.93
N PHE A 124 -6.86 -5.82 6.81
CA PHE A 124 -7.77 -5.56 7.94
C PHE A 124 -7.59 -6.58 9.07
N GLN A 125 -7.52 -7.87 8.72
CA GLN A 125 -7.25 -8.93 9.68
C GLN A 125 -5.90 -8.72 10.37
N TRP A 126 -4.87 -8.36 9.60
CA TRP A 126 -3.54 -8.11 10.14
C TRP A 126 -3.52 -6.97 11.17
N PHE A 127 -4.15 -5.83 10.89
CA PHE A 127 -4.23 -4.71 11.86
C PHE A 127 -4.95 -5.14 13.14
N GLY A 128 -6.09 -5.83 13.01
CA GLY A 128 -6.86 -6.31 14.16
C GLY A 128 -6.06 -7.29 15.02
N SER A 129 -5.44 -8.30 14.40
CA SER A 129 -4.62 -9.28 15.12
C SER A 129 -3.40 -8.66 15.79
N THR A 130 -2.71 -7.75 15.10
CA THR A 130 -1.52 -7.07 15.63
C THR A 130 -1.88 -6.15 16.81
N ALA A 131 -2.97 -5.40 16.70
CA ALA A 131 -3.45 -4.55 17.79
C ALA A 131 -3.84 -5.37 19.03
N VAL A 132 -4.46 -6.54 18.86
CA VAL A 132 -4.76 -7.46 19.97
C VAL A 132 -3.48 -7.97 20.63
N GLY A 133 -2.50 -8.41 19.84
CA GLY A 133 -1.21 -8.90 20.35
C GLY A 133 -0.43 -7.85 21.16
N LEU A 134 -0.59 -6.57 20.82
CA LEU A 134 0.06 -5.46 21.52
C LEU A 134 -0.72 -4.93 22.73
N ARG A 135 -1.95 -5.39 22.96
CA ARG A 135 -2.81 -4.84 24.02
C ARG A 135 -2.20 -4.98 25.42
N GLU A 136 -1.55 -6.10 25.68
CA GLU A 136 -0.96 -6.40 27.00
C GLU A 136 0.43 -5.78 27.19
N SER A 137 1.20 -5.64 26.10
CA SER A 137 2.57 -5.14 26.15
C SER A 137 2.67 -3.63 25.98
N ASN A 138 1.77 -3.02 25.20
CA ASN A 138 1.73 -1.58 24.96
C ASN A 138 0.33 -1.11 24.52
N ARG A 139 -0.52 -0.74 25.50
CA ARG A 139 -1.90 -0.30 25.25
C ARG A 139 -2.00 0.95 24.37
N ALA A 140 -1.06 1.89 24.51
CA ALA A 140 -1.04 3.09 23.69
C ALA A 140 -0.80 2.75 22.22
N LEU A 141 0.20 1.90 21.95
CA LEU A 141 0.51 1.42 20.61
C LEU A 141 -0.63 0.57 20.00
N SER A 142 -1.25 -0.29 20.80
CA SER A 142 -2.45 -1.05 20.41
C SER A 142 -3.61 -0.13 20.01
N THR A 143 -3.80 0.97 20.75
CA THR A 143 -4.83 1.98 20.43
C THR A 143 -4.48 2.70 19.13
N GLN A 144 -3.22 3.11 18.96
CA GLN A 144 -2.73 3.73 17.73
C GLN A 144 -2.99 2.83 16.53
N LEU A 145 -2.59 1.55 16.59
CA LEU A 145 -2.80 0.59 15.49
C LEU A 145 -4.27 0.30 15.18
N ASN A 146 -5.15 0.32 16.19
CA ASN A 146 -6.59 0.25 15.93
C ASN A 146 -7.10 1.48 15.15
N SER A 147 -6.63 2.68 15.51
CA SER A 147 -6.94 3.92 14.77
C SER A 147 -6.38 3.88 13.35
N MET A 148 -5.18 3.31 13.17
CA MET A 148 -4.58 3.08 11.85
C MET A 148 -5.39 2.08 11.02
N GLY A 149 -5.91 1.03 11.65
CA GLY A 149 -6.85 0.09 11.05
C GLY A 149 -8.14 0.74 10.58
N ALA A 150 -8.45 1.96 11.02
CA ALA A 150 -9.59 2.75 10.55
C ALA A 150 -9.27 3.64 9.34
N LEU A 151 -8.04 3.64 8.81
CA LEU A 151 -7.67 4.42 7.62
C LEU A 151 -8.60 4.12 6.43
N PHE A 152 -9.11 2.88 6.30
CA PHE A 152 -10.06 2.52 5.24
C PHE A 152 -11.37 3.32 5.31
N GLN A 153 -11.77 3.76 6.50
CA GLN A 153 -13.00 4.52 6.66
C GLN A 153 -12.89 5.87 5.93
N TRP A 154 -11.68 6.40 5.73
CA TRP A 154 -11.46 7.63 4.98
C TRP A 154 -11.69 7.50 3.48
N PHE A 155 -11.83 6.28 2.96
CA PHE A 155 -12.35 6.07 1.60
C PHE A 155 -13.88 6.22 1.56
N ASN A 156 -14.58 5.76 2.60
CA ASN A 156 -16.01 6.01 2.79
C ASN A 156 -16.21 7.27 3.64
N LEU A 157 -16.17 8.43 3.01
CA LEU A 157 -16.22 9.73 3.69
C LEU A 157 -17.41 9.89 4.66
N GLU A 158 -18.57 9.31 4.36
CA GLU A 158 -19.73 9.32 5.27
C GLU A 158 -19.45 8.49 6.54
N ALA A 159 -18.84 7.31 6.40
CA ALA A 159 -18.41 6.52 7.54
C ALA A 159 -17.30 7.22 8.35
N ALA A 160 -16.31 7.81 7.68
CA ALA A 160 -15.26 8.58 8.36
C ALA A 160 -15.84 9.74 9.17
N ALA A 161 -16.74 10.53 8.58
CA ALA A 161 -17.30 11.69 9.27
C ALA A 161 -18.23 11.33 10.43
N ARG A 162 -18.90 10.17 10.39
CA ARG A 162 -19.64 9.64 11.54
C ARG A 162 -18.75 9.12 12.66
N ASN A 163 -17.68 8.41 12.33
CA ASN A 163 -16.86 7.71 13.32
C ASN A 163 -15.71 8.57 13.88
N PHE A 164 -15.28 9.60 13.16
CA PHE A 164 -14.17 10.48 13.53
C PHE A 164 -14.52 11.97 13.32
N PRO A 165 -15.55 12.50 14.00
CA PRO A 165 -16.07 13.84 13.72
C PRO A 165 -15.01 14.96 13.83
N GLU A 166 -14.13 14.91 14.83
CA GLU A 166 -13.06 15.90 15.02
C GLU A 166 -12.02 15.88 13.88
N LEU A 167 -11.64 14.68 13.43
CA LEU A 167 -10.73 14.55 12.29
C LEU A 167 -11.43 14.92 10.99
N ALA A 168 -12.71 14.60 10.85
CA ALA A 168 -13.48 14.91 9.67
C ALA A 168 -13.61 16.42 9.47
N GLU A 169 -13.85 17.17 10.56
CA GLU A 169 -13.77 18.62 10.57
C GLU A 169 -12.39 19.13 10.11
N ARG A 170 -11.31 18.60 10.70
CA ARG A 170 -9.93 18.96 10.34
C ARG A 170 -9.64 18.78 8.85
N TYR A 171 -10.23 17.78 8.20
CA TYR A 171 -10.05 17.50 6.78
C TYR A 171 -11.19 18.00 5.89
N SER A 172 -12.12 18.78 6.43
CA SER A 172 -13.29 19.30 5.70
C SER A 172 -14.11 18.19 5.01
N VAL A 173 -14.38 17.11 5.75
CA VAL A 173 -15.25 16.01 5.35
C VAL A 173 -16.58 16.16 6.06
N SER A 174 -17.66 16.33 5.28
CA SER A 174 -19.01 16.56 5.80
C SER A 174 -19.83 15.27 5.80
N VAL A 175 -20.61 15.02 6.87
CA VAL A 175 -21.70 14.04 6.83
C VAL A 175 -22.90 14.72 6.13
N PRO A 176 -23.48 14.16 5.05
CA PRO A 176 -24.78 14.61 4.59
C PRO A 176 -25.82 14.42 5.72
N ALA A 177 -26.73 15.38 5.90
CA ALA A 177 -27.79 15.23 6.89
C ALA A 177 -28.60 13.96 6.59
N PRO A 178 -28.98 13.17 7.62
CA PRO A 178 -29.88 12.06 7.38
C PRO A 178 -31.21 12.61 6.86
N ASP A 179 -31.66 12.08 5.72
CA ASP A 179 -33.00 12.33 5.19
C ASP A 179 -34.10 11.83 6.13
#